data_AF-A0AAU3U1G1-F1
#
_entry.id   AF-A0AAU3U1G1-F1
#
_cell.length_a   1.000
_cell.length_b   1.000
_cell.length_c   1.000
_cell.angle_alpha   90.00
_cell.angle_beta   90.00
_cell.angle_gamma   90.00
#
_symmetry.space_group_name_H-M   'P 1'
#
loop_
_entity.id
_entity.type
_entity.pdbx_description
1 polymer ?
#
loop_
_entity_poly.entity_id
_entity_poly.type
_entity_poly.pdbx_seq_one_letter_code
_entity_poly.pdbx_strand_id
1 'polypeptide(L)'
;MTTPTAYDSPEALRSFLKLCLDPGYGIKRTPVRLAEVLPEPLARKAAEFAPHLGGLSHFAQALDEQAKQAQRRAKDAHRAYADALATWIHGEEPKPAPRSMPLLQAVTVAYDAAVSHAAACGSCWPGMRLAEMCADGQRAAIDSQDAIPDTSAECGHEDDDELRTAAGLVLRRRCRHCGEPLEGVVEPECAHLAWEVTSEYRNARHMWVKSRKCSDCGDPLEPAVELEPHWPDKALSACPGFEKEYQGESDAKRRLPRCKQCRQPRDVHPETERENDR
;
A
#
# COMPACT_ATOMS: atom_id res chain seq x y z
N MET A 1 49.29 -3.65 0.34
CA MET A 1 48.83 -4.25 1.61
C MET A 1 47.39 -3.80 1.83
N THR A 2 46.42 -4.64 1.47
CA THR A 2 45.01 -4.42 1.79
C THR A 2 44.82 -4.70 3.28
N THR A 3 44.44 -3.68 4.06
CA THR A 3 44.03 -3.88 5.44
C THR A 3 42.86 -4.86 5.47
N PRO A 4 42.93 -5.96 6.26
CA PRO A 4 41.82 -6.89 6.39
C PRO A 4 40.58 -6.11 6.82
N THR A 5 39.52 -6.21 6.03
CA THR A 5 38.26 -5.55 6.35
C THR A 5 37.68 -6.26 7.57
N ALA A 6 37.22 -5.52 8.58
CA ALA A 6 36.75 -6.06 9.86
C ALA A 6 35.51 -6.99 9.78
N TYR A 7 35.11 -7.41 8.58
CA TYR A 7 33.88 -8.15 8.27
C TYR A 7 34.14 -9.37 7.38
N ASP A 8 35.37 -9.91 7.41
CA ASP A 8 35.80 -11.03 6.55
C ASP A 8 35.23 -12.40 7.00
N SER A 9 34.50 -12.46 8.12
CA SER A 9 33.77 -13.67 8.56
C SER A 9 32.27 -13.41 8.73
N PRO A 10 31.43 -14.44 8.55
CA PRO A 10 29.98 -14.30 8.71
C PRO A 10 29.60 -13.90 10.15
N GLU A 11 30.31 -14.36 11.17
CA GLU A 11 30.07 -14.01 12.57
C GLU A 11 30.40 -12.55 12.87
N ALA A 12 31.50 -12.03 12.31
CA ALA A 12 31.90 -10.64 12.46
C ALA A 12 30.87 -9.70 11.81
N LEU A 13 30.42 -10.03 10.58
CA LEU A 13 29.39 -9.27 9.89
C LEU A 13 28.05 -9.29 10.66
N ARG A 14 27.60 -10.46 11.14
CA ARG A 14 26.36 -10.57 11.94
C ARG A 14 26.45 -9.76 13.23
N SER A 15 27.58 -9.80 13.92
CA SER A 15 27.79 -9.04 15.16
C SER A 15 27.74 -7.54 14.91
N PHE A 16 28.36 -7.08 13.81
CA PHE A 16 28.28 -5.69 13.39
C PHE A 16 26.86 -5.26 13.03
N LEU A 17 26.14 -6.06 12.23
CA LEU A 17 24.74 -5.77 11.88
C LEU A 17 23.84 -5.75 13.12
N LYS A 18 24.08 -6.62 14.10
CA LYS A 18 23.38 -6.61 15.39
C LYS A 18 23.61 -5.31 16.16
N LEU A 19 24.85 -4.83 16.22
CA LEU A 19 25.17 -3.52 16.82
C LEU A 19 24.51 -2.36 16.06
N CYS A 20 24.34 -2.49 14.73
CA CYS A 20 23.63 -1.48 13.95
C CYS A 20 22.12 -1.47 14.23
N LEU A 21 21.51 -2.62 14.52
CA LEU A 21 20.11 -2.72 14.91
C LEU A 21 19.87 -2.21 16.34
N ASP A 22 20.80 -2.51 17.24
CA ASP A 22 20.74 -2.16 18.66
C ASP A 22 22.04 -1.48 19.12
N PRO A 23 22.22 -0.18 18.83
CA PRO A 23 23.40 0.59 19.25
C PRO A 23 23.43 0.89 20.76
N GLY A 24 22.38 0.53 21.51
CA GLY A 24 22.23 0.86 22.93
C GLY A 24 21.55 2.23 23.18
N TYR A 25 21.52 2.64 24.46
CA TYR A 25 20.96 3.92 24.94
C TYR A 25 19.51 4.22 24.50
N GLY A 26 18.67 3.20 24.40
CA GLY A 26 17.24 3.36 24.08
C GLY A 26 16.94 3.68 22.60
N ILE A 27 17.95 3.70 21.73
CA ILE A 27 17.76 3.88 20.29
C ILE A 27 17.65 2.51 19.64
N LYS A 28 16.46 2.13 19.16
CA LYS A 28 16.26 0.91 18.37
C LYS A 28 16.08 1.27 16.90
N ARG A 29 16.86 0.66 16.01
CA ARG A 29 16.64 0.76 14.56
C ARG A 29 15.83 -0.45 14.10
N THR A 30 14.91 -0.22 13.17
CA THR A 30 14.17 -1.32 12.55
C THR A 30 15.03 -2.00 11.49
N PRO A 31 14.83 -3.30 11.22
CA PRO A 31 15.51 -3.99 10.12
C PRO A 31 15.29 -3.30 8.76
N VAL A 32 14.10 -2.76 8.53
CA VAL A 32 13.77 -1.97 7.33
C VAL A 32 14.70 -0.77 7.20
N ARG A 33 14.83 0.03 8.28
CA ARG A 33 15.69 1.21 8.26
C ARG A 33 17.16 0.87 8.08
N LEU A 34 17.61 -0.27 8.61
CA LEU A 34 18.97 -0.76 8.38
C LEU A 34 19.19 -1.12 6.91
N ALA A 35 18.25 -1.82 6.27
CA ALA A 35 18.35 -2.19 4.86
C ALA A 35 18.43 -0.96 3.93
N GLU A 36 17.69 0.11 4.23
CA GLU A 36 17.70 1.36 3.48
C GLU A 36 19.05 2.10 3.52
N VAL A 37 19.78 1.98 4.64
CA VAL A 37 21.02 2.74 4.87
C VAL A 37 22.28 1.88 4.80
N LEU A 38 22.13 0.57 4.54
CA LEU A 38 23.26 -0.36 4.51
C LEU A 38 24.16 -0.04 3.32
N PRO A 39 25.45 0.28 3.53
CA PRO A 39 26.37 0.55 2.43
C PRO A 39 26.52 -0.67 1.51
N GLU A 40 26.57 -0.41 0.21
CA GLU A 40 26.68 -1.44 -0.84
C GLU A 40 27.79 -2.50 -0.58
N PRO A 41 29.02 -2.14 -0.10
CA PRO A 41 30.03 -3.16 0.20
C PRO A 41 29.60 -4.17 1.27
N LEU A 42 28.85 -3.73 2.29
CA LEU A 42 28.33 -4.61 3.35
C LEU A 42 27.13 -5.41 2.88
N ALA A 43 26.26 -4.84 2.05
CA ALA A 43 25.17 -5.56 1.42
C ALA A 43 25.68 -6.71 0.55
N ARG A 44 26.73 -6.47 -0.25
CA ARG A 44 27.39 -7.52 -1.05
C ARG A 44 28.03 -8.60 -0.18
N LYS A 45 28.70 -8.23 0.91
CA LYS A 45 29.25 -9.22 1.86
C LYS A 45 28.16 -10.03 2.55
N ALA A 46 27.03 -9.42 2.89
CA ALA A 46 25.87 -10.13 3.41
C ALA A 46 25.31 -11.12 2.39
N ALA A 47 25.22 -10.74 1.11
CA ALA A 47 24.80 -11.64 0.04
C ALA A 47 25.82 -12.77 -0.23
N GLU A 48 27.12 -12.51 -0.07
CA GLU A 48 28.18 -13.53 -0.17
C GLU A 48 28.03 -14.60 0.91
N PHE A 49 27.85 -14.20 2.17
CA PHE A 49 27.67 -15.13 3.29
C PHE A 49 26.26 -15.73 3.39
N ALA A 50 25.26 -15.07 2.81
CA ALA A 50 23.86 -15.48 2.84
C ALA A 50 23.18 -15.19 1.48
N PRO A 51 23.37 -16.06 0.47
CA PRO A 51 22.88 -15.83 -0.90
C PRO A 51 21.38 -15.55 -1.01
N HIS A 52 20.56 -16.13 -0.13
CA HIS A 52 19.13 -15.89 -0.07
C HIS A 52 18.79 -14.42 0.22
N LEU A 53 19.60 -13.71 1.02
CA LEU A 53 19.44 -12.27 1.26
C LEU A 53 19.73 -11.45 0.00
N GLY A 54 20.68 -11.89 -0.81
CA GLY A 54 20.95 -11.28 -2.13
C GLY A 54 19.73 -11.40 -3.06
N GLY A 55 19.13 -12.60 -3.13
CA GLY A 55 17.90 -12.81 -3.90
C GLY A 55 16.74 -11.92 -3.43
N LEU A 56 16.53 -11.81 -2.12
CA LEU A 56 15.51 -10.92 -1.55
C LEU A 56 15.79 -9.45 -1.82
N SER A 57 17.05 -9.01 -1.77
CA SER A 57 17.46 -7.64 -2.08
C SER A 57 17.16 -7.29 -3.53
N HIS A 58 17.51 -8.17 -4.49
CA HIS A 58 17.20 -7.96 -5.90
C HIS A 58 15.70 -7.94 -6.17
N PHE A 59 14.94 -8.82 -5.51
CA PHE A 59 13.48 -8.83 -5.61
C PHE A 59 12.86 -7.52 -5.09
N ALA A 60 13.31 -7.03 -3.93
CA ALA A 60 12.86 -5.75 -3.38
C ALA A 60 13.18 -4.58 -4.32
N GLN A 61 14.39 -4.54 -4.90
CA GLN A 61 14.76 -3.53 -5.89
C GLN A 61 13.88 -3.58 -7.16
N ALA A 62 13.56 -4.78 -7.64
CA ALA A 62 12.66 -4.95 -8.79
C ALA A 62 11.25 -4.41 -8.50
N LEU A 63 10.72 -4.67 -7.30
CA LEU A 63 9.43 -4.12 -6.87
C LEU A 63 9.46 -2.59 -6.73
N ASP A 64 10.55 -2.02 -6.20
CA ASP A 64 10.71 -0.57 -6.10
C ASP A 64 10.74 0.10 -7.49
N GLU A 65 11.47 -0.47 -8.44
CA GLU A 65 11.49 0.03 -9.81
C GLU A 65 10.12 -0.10 -10.49
N GLN A 66 9.42 -1.21 -10.26
CA GLN A 66 8.05 -1.37 -10.74
C GLN A 66 7.09 -0.32 -10.15
N ALA A 67 7.20 -0.04 -8.84
CA ALA A 67 6.40 0.98 -8.16
C ALA A 67 6.69 2.39 -8.70
N LYS A 68 7.98 2.74 -8.93
CA LYS A 68 8.37 4.02 -9.55
C LYS A 68 7.80 4.16 -10.96
N GLN A 69 7.84 3.09 -11.76
CA GLN A 69 7.26 3.08 -13.10
C GLN A 69 5.75 3.27 -13.06
N ALA A 70 5.05 2.57 -12.17
CA ALA A 70 3.61 2.74 -11.96
C ALA A 70 3.25 4.18 -11.55
N GLN A 71 4.03 4.78 -10.64
CA GLN A 71 3.84 6.17 -10.23
C GLN A 71 4.05 7.16 -11.38
N ARG A 72 5.05 6.94 -12.25
CA ARG A 72 5.25 7.76 -13.46
C ARG A 72 4.06 7.68 -14.39
N ARG A 73 3.58 6.46 -14.69
CA ARG A 73 2.38 6.26 -15.53
C ARG A 73 1.14 6.94 -14.95
N ALA A 74 0.95 6.90 -13.63
CA ALA A 74 -0.15 7.60 -12.97
C ALA A 74 -0.05 9.12 -13.13
N LYS A 75 1.15 9.69 -13.01
CA LYS A 75 1.40 11.12 -13.26
C LYS A 75 1.11 11.51 -14.72
N ASP A 76 1.55 10.68 -15.66
CA ASP A 76 1.30 10.91 -17.09
C ASP A 76 -0.20 10.86 -17.41
N ALA A 77 -0.93 9.90 -16.83
CA ALA A 77 -2.38 9.79 -16.97
C ALA A 77 -3.11 11.01 -16.37
N HIS A 78 -2.70 11.49 -15.19
CA HIS A 78 -3.25 12.71 -14.60
C HIS A 78 -2.99 13.94 -15.46
N ARG A 79 -1.80 14.04 -16.06
CA ARG A 79 -1.48 15.11 -16.99
C ARG A 79 -2.37 15.06 -18.23
N ALA A 80 -2.50 13.88 -18.85
CA ALA A 80 -3.38 13.69 -20.00
C ALA A 80 -4.85 14.06 -19.69
N TYR A 81 -5.34 13.72 -18.51
CA TYR A 81 -6.67 14.14 -18.05
C TYR A 81 -6.78 15.67 -17.90
N ALA A 82 -5.79 16.31 -17.27
CA ALA A 82 -5.78 17.76 -17.10
C ALA A 82 -5.75 18.50 -18.45
N ASP A 83 -4.95 18.00 -19.41
CA ASP A 83 -4.88 18.53 -20.77
C ASP A 83 -6.24 18.36 -21.50
N ALA A 84 -6.84 17.17 -21.43
CA ALA A 84 -8.17 16.91 -22.01
C ALA A 84 -9.27 17.80 -21.39
N LEU A 85 -9.23 18.01 -20.07
CA LEU A 85 -10.15 18.91 -19.38
C LEU A 85 -9.98 20.35 -19.85
N ALA A 86 -8.74 20.81 -20.03
CA ALA A 86 -8.46 22.15 -20.56
C ALA A 86 -9.01 22.33 -21.98
N THR A 87 -8.77 21.35 -22.87
CA THR A 87 -9.33 21.33 -24.23
C THR A 87 -10.86 21.44 -24.22
N TRP A 88 -11.52 20.64 -23.37
CA TRP A 88 -12.99 20.67 -23.24
C TRP A 88 -13.50 22.03 -22.75
N ILE A 89 -12.83 22.65 -21.76
CA ILE A 89 -13.18 23.99 -21.25
C ILE A 89 -13.11 25.04 -22.38
N HIS A 90 -12.20 24.88 -23.34
CA HIS A 90 -12.07 25.77 -24.49
C HIS A 90 -13.06 25.49 -25.64
N GLY A 91 -13.98 24.53 -25.48
CA GLY A 91 -14.98 24.17 -26.49
C GLY A 91 -14.43 23.30 -27.63
N GLU A 92 -13.23 22.75 -27.45
CA GLU A 92 -12.62 21.79 -28.38
C GLU A 92 -12.98 20.36 -27.94
N GLU A 93 -13.11 19.44 -28.90
CA GLU A 93 -13.33 18.03 -28.60
C GLU A 93 -12.00 17.39 -28.13
N PRO A 94 -11.90 16.90 -26.88
CA PRO A 94 -10.67 16.30 -26.40
C PRO A 94 -10.36 15.02 -27.17
N LYS A 95 -9.09 14.84 -27.54
CA LYS A 95 -8.64 13.58 -28.16
C LYS A 95 -8.94 12.42 -27.19
N PRO A 96 -9.62 11.35 -27.64
CA PRO A 96 -9.90 10.22 -26.77
C PRO A 96 -8.59 9.61 -26.27
N ALA A 97 -8.53 9.35 -24.96
CA ALA A 97 -7.38 8.68 -24.38
C ALA A 97 -7.25 7.28 -25.01
N PRO A 98 -6.03 6.80 -25.28
CA PRO A 98 -5.83 5.41 -25.70
C PRO A 98 -6.40 4.51 -24.59
N ARG A 99 -7.42 3.71 -24.92
CA ARG A 99 -8.04 2.79 -23.97
C ARG A 99 -6.99 1.75 -23.57
N SER A 100 -6.80 1.56 -22.27
CA SER A 100 -5.94 0.47 -21.79
C SER A 100 -6.63 -0.86 -22.06
N MET A 101 -6.23 -1.55 -23.12
CA MET A 101 -6.70 -2.90 -23.38
C MET A 101 -6.31 -3.82 -22.22
N PRO A 102 -7.21 -4.67 -21.72
CA PRO A 102 -6.84 -5.71 -20.76
C PRO A 102 -5.66 -6.53 -21.32
N LEU A 103 -4.65 -6.78 -20.50
CA LEU A 103 -3.41 -7.41 -20.95
C LEU A 103 -3.66 -8.77 -21.62
N LEU A 104 -4.62 -9.54 -21.14
CA LEU A 104 -5.01 -10.81 -21.76
C LEU A 104 -5.57 -10.62 -23.18
N GLN A 105 -6.41 -9.61 -23.40
CA GLN A 105 -6.98 -9.32 -24.71
C GLN A 105 -5.90 -8.83 -25.68
N ALA A 106 -4.97 -7.99 -25.21
CA ALA A 106 -3.83 -7.54 -26.02
C ALA A 106 -2.94 -8.72 -26.43
N VAL A 107 -2.70 -9.66 -25.51
CA VAL A 107 -1.93 -10.88 -25.80
C VAL A 107 -2.64 -11.76 -26.82
N THR A 108 -3.96 -11.96 -26.69
CA THR A 108 -4.74 -12.76 -27.65
C THR A 108 -4.66 -12.17 -29.05
N VAL A 109 -4.83 -10.85 -29.19
CA VAL A 109 -4.83 -10.19 -30.50
C VAL A 109 -3.43 -10.17 -31.13
N ALA A 110 -2.40 -9.96 -30.31
CA ALA A 110 -1.02 -10.09 -30.77
C ALA A 110 -0.71 -11.53 -31.21
N TYR A 111 -1.20 -12.53 -30.47
CA TYR A 111 -1.02 -13.95 -30.79
C TYR A 111 -1.72 -14.32 -32.11
N ASP A 112 -2.98 -13.92 -32.29
CA ASP A 112 -3.74 -14.24 -33.51
C ASP A 112 -3.09 -13.61 -34.75
N ALA A 113 -2.60 -12.37 -34.63
CA ALA A 113 -1.86 -11.71 -35.69
C ALA A 113 -0.51 -12.42 -35.99
N ALA A 114 0.20 -12.85 -34.95
CA ALA A 114 1.44 -13.60 -35.10
C ALA A 114 1.20 -14.96 -35.80
N VAL A 115 0.15 -15.69 -35.42
CA VAL A 115 -0.25 -16.95 -36.05
C VAL A 115 -0.65 -16.74 -37.50
N SER A 116 -1.44 -15.69 -37.80
CA SER A 116 -1.82 -15.33 -39.16
C SER A 116 -0.60 -15.03 -40.03
N HIS A 117 0.35 -14.24 -39.51
CA HIS A 117 1.61 -13.97 -40.19
C HIS A 117 2.42 -15.26 -40.43
N ALA A 118 2.56 -16.12 -39.42
CA ALA A 118 3.31 -17.36 -39.55
C ALA A 118 2.72 -18.32 -40.60
N ALA A 119 1.40 -18.31 -40.81
CA ALA A 119 0.77 -19.12 -41.86
C ALA A 119 1.12 -18.67 -43.28
N ALA A 120 1.45 -17.39 -43.48
CA ALA A 120 1.81 -16.81 -44.78
C ALA A 120 3.34 -16.66 -44.97
N CYS A 121 4.11 -16.67 -43.88
CA CYS A 121 5.54 -16.42 -43.88
C CYS A 121 6.34 -17.72 -43.92
N GLY A 122 7.22 -17.89 -44.92
CA GLY A 122 8.06 -19.09 -45.04
C GLY A 122 9.17 -19.22 -43.98
N SER A 123 9.43 -18.17 -43.18
CA SER A 123 10.47 -18.18 -42.13
C SER A 123 9.94 -18.30 -40.71
N CYS A 124 8.65 -18.03 -40.49
CA CYS A 124 8.00 -18.10 -39.19
C CYS A 124 7.17 -19.38 -39.10
N TRP A 125 7.00 -19.95 -37.90
CA TRP A 125 6.11 -21.12 -37.70
C TRP A 125 5.18 -20.91 -36.50
N PRO A 126 3.99 -21.55 -36.50
CA PRO A 126 3.08 -21.49 -35.35
C PRO A 126 3.75 -21.98 -34.06
N GLY A 127 3.64 -21.19 -32.98
CA GLY A 127 4.24 -21.51 -31.68
C GLY A 127 5.66 -20.97 -31.45
N MET A 128 6.26 -20.30 -32.44
CA MET A 128 7.48 -19.52 -32.26
C MET A 128 7.25 -18.37 -31.26
N ARG A 129 8.26 -18.01 -30.45
CA ARG A 129 8.13 -16.85 -29.55
C ARG A 129 8.11 -15.57 -30.37
N LEU A 130 7.38 -14.56 -29.93
CA LEU A 130 7.30 -13.26 -30.65
C LEU A 130 8.70 -12.68 -30.96
N ALA A 131 9.63 -12.76 -30.00
CA ALA A 131 11.01 -12.28 -30.17
C ALA A 131 11.84 -13.07 -31.20
N GLU A 132 11.41 -14.28 -31.55
CA GLU A 132 12.07 -15.16 -32.53
C GLU A 132 11.48 -14.99 -33.93
N MET A 133 10.30 -14.38 -34.06
CA MET A 133 9.68 -14.08 -35.36
C MET A 133 10.52 -13.09 -36.15
N CYS A 134 10.36 -13.11 -37.48
CA CYS A 134 10.96 -12.08 -38.33
C CYS A 134 10.38 -10.70 -37.99
N ALA A 135 11.08 -9.63 -38.42
CA ALA A 135 10.72 -8.26 -38.10
C ALA A 135 9.29 -7.88 -38.54
N ASP A 136 8.80 -8.44 -39.66
CA ASP A 136 7.44 -8.19 -40.14
C ASP A 136 6.40 -8.91 -39.30
N GLY A 137 6.69 -10.11 -38.79
CA GLY A 137 5.83 -10.83 -37.86
C GLY A 137 5.73 -10.13 -36.51
N GLN A 138 6.85 -9.61 -36.01
CA GLN A 138 6.87 -8.77 -34.81
C GLN A 138 6.04 -7.50 -35.00
N ARG A 139 6.18 -6.84 -36.16
CA ARG A 139 5.42 -5.62 -36.49
C ARG A 139 3.92 -5.91 -36.61
N ALA A 140 3.53 -6.96 -37.32
CA ALA A 140 2.12 -7.34 -37.48
C ALA A 140 1.43 -7.61 -36.13
N ALA A 141 2.12 -8.24 -35.17
CA ALA A 141 1.59 -8.49 -33.83
C ALA A 141 1.54 -7.26 -32.92
N ILE A 142 2.36 -6.24 -33.19
CA ILE A 142 2.31 -4.94 -32.49
C ILE A 142 1.19 -4.08 -33.09
N ASP A 143 1.16 -3.95 -34.42
CA ASP A 143 0.18 -3.14 -35.15
C ASP A 143 -1.25 -3.67 -34.94
N SER A 144 -1.43 -4.98 -34.71
CA SER A 144 -2.76 -5.55 -34.41
C SER A 144 -3.35 -5.05 -33.09
N GLN A 145 -2.51 -4.61 -32.14
CA GLN A 145 -2.98 -4.03 -30.89
C GLN A 145 -3.58 -2.63 -31.11
N ASP A 146 -3.06 -1.89 -32.08
CA ASP A 146 -3.54 -0.56 -32.45
C ASP A 146 -4.79 -0.61 -33.36
N ALA A 147 -5.01 -1.75 -34.02
CA ALA A 147 -6.08 -1.93 -35.02
C ALA A 147 -7.43 -2.39 -34.43
N ILE A 148 -7.53 -2.68 -33.12
CA ILE A 148 -8.80 -3.15 -32.55
C ILE A 148 -9.79 -1.98 -32.55
N PRO A 149 -10.89 -2.05 -33.33
CA PRO A 149 -11.91 -1.03 -33.30
C PRO A 149 -12.52 -0.94 -31.90
N ASP A 150 -13.02 0.24 -31.56
CA ASP A 150 -13.62 0.52 -30.26
C ASP A 150 -14.97 -0.20 -30.11
N THR A 151 -14.96 -1.53 -30.04
CA THR A 151 -16.14 -2.35 -29.84
C THR A 151 -16.48 -2.39 -28.36
N SER A 152 -16.78 -1.23 -27.79
CA SER A 152 -17.68 -1.15 -26.63
C SER A 152 -19.12 -1.38 -27.09
N ALA A 153 -19.37 -2.52 -27.72
CA ALA A 153 -20.72 -3.02 -27.93
C ALA A 153 -21.11 -3.81 -26.67
N GLU A 154 -21.86 -3.12 -25.82
CA GLU A 154 -22.86 -3.65 -24.90
C GLU A 154 -22.38 -4.70 -23.87
N CYS A 155 -22.13 -4.24 -22.65
CA CYS A 155 -22.11 -5.15 -21.52
C CYS A 155 -23.55 -5.54 -21.12
N GLY A 156 -24.01 -6.70 -21.59
CA GLY A 156 -24.99 -7.50 -20.86
C GLY A 156 -24.24 -8.26 -19.76
N HIS A 157 -24.11 -7.67 -18.57
CA HIS A 157 -23.27 -8.23 -17.51
C HIS A 157 -23.80 -9.58 -17.00
N GLU A 158 -23.18 -10.69 -17.41
CA GLU A 158 -23.00 -11.85 -16.54
C GLU A 158 -21.61 -12.38 -16.82
N ASP A 159 -20.67 -12.15 -15.91
CA ASP A 159 -19.83 -13.24 -15.45
C ASP A 159 -19.25 -12.92 -14.09
N ASP A 160 -19.56 -13.83 -13.17
CA ASP A 160 -19.22 -13.93 -11.76
C ASP A 160 -17.74 -13.64 -11.47
N ASP A 161 -17.43 -12.39 -11.11
CA ASP A 161 -16.16 -12.06 -10.49
C ASP A 161 -16.27 -12.29 -8.97
N GLU A 162 -15.84 -13.48 -8.54
CA GLU A 162 -15.54 -13.90 -7.17
C GLU A 162 -15.53 -12.74 -6.15
N LEU A 163 -16.52 -12.78 -5.26
CA LEU A 163 -16.60 -11.99 -4.03
C LEU A 163 -15.37 -12.30 -3.16
N ARG A 164 -14.30 -11.53 -3.33
CA ARG A 164 -13.22 -11.48 -2.34
C ARG A 164 -13.54 -10.41 -1.30
N THR A 165 -14.01 -10.87 -0.15
CA THR A 165 -14.04 -10.11 1.10
C THR A 165 -12.62 -10.02 1.67
N ALA A 166 -12.09 -8.81 1.80
CA ALA A 166 -10.93 -8.52 2.63
C ALA A 166 -11.35 -7.43 3.63
N ALA A 167 -11.47 -7.81 4.91
CA ALA A 167 -11.76 -6.92 6.05
C ALA A 167 -13.09 -6.15 6.02
N GLY A 168 -14.18 -6.77 5.55
CA GLY A 168 -15.56 -6.25 5.76
C GLY A 168 -15.92 -4.95 5.02
N LEU A 169 -15.02 -4.39 4.21
CA LEU A 169 -15.30 -3.20 3.39
C LEU A 169 -15.82 -3.63 2.01
N VAL A 170 -17.12 -3.42 1.80
CA VAL A 170 -17.76 -3.54 0.48
C VAL A 170 -17.25 -2.39 -0.40
N LEU A 171 -16.21 -2.64 -1.19
CA LEU A 171 -15.93 -1.82 -2.36
C LEU A 171 -17.11 -2.01 -3.30
N ARG A 172 -17.92 -0.95 -3.51
CA ARG A 172 -18.88 -0.91 -4.62
C ARG A 172 -18.11 -1.23 -5.90
N ARG A 173 -18.20 -2.48 -6.37
CA ARG A 173 -17.61 -2.89 -7.63
C ARG A 173 -18.47 -2.27 -8.71
N ARG A 174 -17.99 -1.16 -9.28
CA ARG A 174 -18.45 -0.74 -10.59
C ARG A 174 -18.01 -1.81 -11.58
N CYS A 175 -18.83 -2.15 -12.57
CA CYS A 175 -18.37 -3.06 -13.61
C CYS A 175 -17.08 -2.51 -14.21
N ARG A 176 -16.05 -3.36 -14.31
CA ARG A 176 -14.74 -2.97 -14.85
C ARG A 176 -14.81 -2.50 -16.30
N HIS A 177 -15.84 -2.91 -17.03
CA HIS A 177 -16.02 -2.61 -18.45
C HIS A 177 -16.82 -1.32 -18.71
N CYS A 178 -17.89 -1.04 -17.96
CA CYS A 178 -18.75 0.12 -18.23
C CYS A 178 -18.81 1.15 -17.09
N GLY A 179 -18.35 0.82 -15.89
CA GLY A 179 -18.39 1.73 -14.74
C GLY A 179 -19.76 1.87 -14.05
N GLU A 180 -20.79 1.16 -14.53
CA GLU A 180 -22.10 1.07 -13.89
C GLU A 180 -21.98 0.41 -12.49
N PRO A 181 -22.74 0.86 -11.48
CA PRO A 181 -22.80 0.20 -10.18
C PRO A 181 -23.43 -1.19 -10.36
N LEU A 182 -22.71 -2.26 -10.01
CA LEU A 182 -23.35 -3.57 -9.88
C LEU A 182 -24.39 -3.49 -8.73
N GLU A 183 -25.56 -4.10 -8.91
CA GLU A 183 -26.58 -4.17 -7.87
C GLU A 183 -25.93 -4.69 -6.57
N GLY A 184 -26.08 -3.93 -5.49
CA GLY A 184 -25.48 -4.28 -4.22
C GLY A 184 -26.10 -5.58 -3.74
N VAL A 185 -25.32 -6.66 -3.73
CA VAL A 185 -25.68 -7.87 -2.99
C VAL A 185 -25.95 -7.44 -1.56
N VAL A 186 -27.19 -7.59 -1.11
CA VAL A 186 -27.57 -7.36 0.28
C VAL A 186 -26.90 -8.46 1.08
N GLU A 187 -25.69 -8.21 1.58
CA GLU A 187 -25.06 -9.13 2.52
C GLU A 187 -25.95 -9.22 3.78
N PRO A 188 -26.09 -10.42 4.36
CA PRO A 188 -26.84 -10.59 5.60
C PRO A 188 -26.25 -9.68 6.68
N GLU A 189 -27.12 -9.05 7.48
CA GLU A 189 -26.70 -8.18 8.58
C GLU A 189 -25.65 -8.88 9.44
N CYS A 190 -24.49 -8.22 9.65
CA CYS A 190 -23.41 -8.78 10.44
C CYS A 190 -23.92 -9.09 11.85
N ALA A 191 -23.77 -10.33 12.32
CA ALA A 191 -24.29 -10.74 13.63
C ALA A 191 -23.53 -10.11 14.82
N HIS A 192 -22.44 -9.36 14.57
CA HIS A 192 -21.61 -8.66 15.55
C HIS A 192 -21.19 -9.51 16.77
N LEU A 193 -20.92 -10.80 16.55
CA LEU A 193 -20.58 -11.75 17.61
C LEU A 193 -19.13 -11.59 18.10
N ALA A 194 -18.20 -11.21 17.21
CA ALA A 194 -16.81 -10.91 17.54
C ALA A 194 -16.57 -9.40 17.57
N TRP A 195 -15.84 -8.93 18.59
CA TRP A 195 -15.50 -7.52 18.76
C TRP A 195 -14.11 -7.33 19.37
N GLU A 196 -13.50 -6.19 19.08
CA GLU A 196 -12.25 -5.74 19.67
C GLU A 196 -12.38 -4.37 20.34
N VAL A 197 -11.62 -4.15 21.43
CA VAL A 197 -11.53 -2.84 22.09
C VAL A 197 -10.58 -1.96 21.30
N THR A 198 -11.03 -0.77 20.90
CA THR A 198 -10.22 0.19 20.12
C THR A 198 -9.63 1.30 20.98
N SER A 199 -10.31 1.65 22.07
CA SER A 199 -9.82 2.59 23.06
C SER A 199 -10.51 2.37 24.39
N GLU A 200 -9.84 2.74 25.49
CA GLU A 200 -10.47 2.77 26.81
C GLU A 200 -10.05 4.02 27.59
N TYR A 201 -10.94 4.49 28.47
CA TYR A 201 -10.67 5.62 29.37
C TYR A 201 -11.45 5.49 30.67
N ARG A 202 -10.97 6.13 31.74
CA ARG A 202 -11.73 6.24 33.01
C ARG A 202 -12.72 7.39 32.95
N ASN A 203 -13.97 7.11 33.30
CA ASN A 203 -15.00 8.15 33.45
C ASN A 203 -14.97 8.79 34.85
N ALA A 204 -15.86 9.78 35.09
CA ALA A 204 -15.95 10.50 36.36
C ALA A 204 -16.32 9.62 37.57
N ARG A 205 -16.84 8.41 37.34
CA ARG A 205 -17.15 7.42 38.40
C ARG A 205 -16.02 6.40 38.58
N HIS A 206 -14.84 6.67 38.01
CA HIS A 206 -13.68 5.78 38.02
C HIS A 206 -13.91 4.39 37.37
N MET A 207 -14.93 4.24 36.52
CA MET A 207 -15.15 3.03 35.72
C MET A 207 -14.49 3.16 34.36
N TRP A 208 -14.07 2.03 33.77
CA TRP A 208 -13.46 1.99 32.44
C TRP A 208 -14.55 1.92 31.37
N VAL A 209 -14.55 2.92 30.48
CA VAL A 209 -15.38 2.94 29.28
C VAL A 209 -14.54 2.41 28.13
N LYS A 210 -14.98 1.31 27.51
CA LYS A 210 -14.29 0.60 26.43
C LYS A 210 -15.05 0.82 25.12
N SER A 211 -14.47 1.61 24.22
CA SER A 211 -14.96 1.72 22.84
C SER A 211 -14.63 0.44 22.10
N ARG A 212 -15.60 -0.09 21.38
CA ARG A 212 -15.51 -1.38 20.69
C ARG A 212 -15.92 -1.22 19.25
N LYS A 213 -15.42 -2.10 18.40
CA LYS A 213 -15.95 -2.30 17.04
C LYS A 213 -16.07 -3.78 16.74
N CYS A 214 -16.95 -4.13 15.81
CA CYS A 214 -17.06 -5.49 15.34
C CYS A 214 -15.77 -5.91 14.63
N SER A 215 -15.27 -7.09 14.94
CA SER A 215 -14.05 -7.62 14.32
C SER A 215 -14.26 -8.01 12.86
N ASP A 216 -15.51 -8.31 12.48
CA ASP A 216 -15.84 -8.82 11.14
C ASP A 216 -16.10 -7.68 10.15
N CYS A 217 -16.96 -6.71 10.50
CA CYS A 217 -17.30 -5.58 9.62
C CYS A 217 -16.62 -4.25 9.98
N GLY A 218 -16.02 -4.14 11.17
CA GLY A 218 -15.40 -2.89 11.64
C GLY A 218 -16.37 -1.83 12.17
N ASP A 219 -17.68 -2.07 12.15
CA ASP A 219 -18.67 -1.10 12.62
C ASP A 219 -18.52 -0.80 14.12
N PRO A 220 -18.70 0.47 14.52
CA PRO A 220 -18.63 0.86 15.92
C PRO A 220 -19.77 0.22 16.72
N LEU A 221 -19.43 -0.37 17.86
CA LEU A 221 -20.40 -0.96 18.79
C LEU A 221 -20.61 -0.06 20.00
N GLU A 222 -21.71 -0.29 20.72
CA GLU A 222 -21.97 0.43 21.97
C GLU A 222 -20.81 0.24 22.96
N PRO A 223 -20.29 1.33 23.56
CA PRO A 223 -19.23 1.22 24.55
C PRO A 223 -19.64 0.41 25.78
N ALA A 224 -18.76 -0.49 26.23
CA ALA A 224 -18.96 -1.22 27.48
C ALA A 224 -18.40 -0.43 28.67
N VAL A 225 -19.05 -0.53 29.83
CA VAL A 225 -18.56 0.06 31.08
C VAL A 225 -18.22 -1.05 32.06
N GLU A 226 -16.94 -1.15 32.42
CA GLU A 226 -16.40 -2.24 33.22
C GLU A 226 -15.52 -1.71 34.37
N LEU A 227 -15.28 -2.56 35.38
CA LEU A 227 -14.48 -2.20 36.55
C LEU A 227 -12.98 -2.29 36.29
N GLU A 228 -12.55 -3.16 35.36
CA GLU A 228 -11.15 -3.45 35.07
C GLU A 228 -10.75 -2.99 33.66
N PRO A 229 -9.51 -2.51 33.46
CA PRO A 229 -9.01 -2.14 32.14
C PRO A 229 -8.80 -3.39 31.27
N HIS A 230 -8.96 -3.24 29.96
CA HIS A 230 -8.63 -4.25 28.97
C HIS A 230 -7.10 -4.34 28.75
N TRP A 231 -6.38 -3.22 28.85
CA TRP A 231 -4.92 -3.18 28.78
C TRP A 231 -4.32 -2.71 30.12
N PRO A 232 -4.05 -3.61 31.08
CA PRO A 232 -3.58 -3.24 32.41
C PRO A 232 -2.26 -2.44 32.37
N ASP A 233 -1.37 -2.74 31.43
CA ASP A 233 -0.08 -2.05 31.29
C ASP A 233 -0.22 -0.62 30.75
N LYS A 234 -1.28 -0.34 29.97
CA LYS A 234 -1.55 1.00 29.42
C LYS A 234 -2.41 1.85 30.35
N ALA A 235 -3.15 1.23 31.26
CA ALA A 235 -4.02 1.87 32.23
C ALA A 235 -3.28 2.83 33.18
N LEU A 236 -1.98 2.64 33.36
CA LEU A 236 -1.11 3.49 34.19
C LEU A 236 -0.53 4.70 33.44
N SER A 237 -0.65 4.74 32.10
CA SER A 237 -0.23 5.90 31.33
C SER A 237 -1.32 6.98 31.37
N ALA A 238 -1.02 8.13 31.98
CA ALA A 238 -1.90 9.29 32.02
C ALA A 238 -2.40 9.66 30.60
N CYS A 239 -3.65 10.16 30.46
CA CYS A 239 -4.31 10.51 29.17
C CYS A 239 -3.28 11.05 28.16
N PRO A 240 -2.94 10.30 27.10
CA PRO A 240 -1.90 10.72 26.16
C PRO A 240 -2.28 12.00 25.41
N GLY A 241 -3.53 12.45 25.48
CA GLY A 241 -4.02 13.61 24.72
C GLY A 241 -3.58 15.00 25.22
N PHE A 242 -2.51 15.08 26.03
CA PHE A 242 -1.69 16.30 26.16
C PHE A 242 -0.30 16.16 25.55
N GLU A 243 -0.04 15.14 24.72
CA GLU A 243 1.14 15.13 23.88
C GLU A 243 1.15 16.41 23.05
N LYS A 244 2.18 17.22 23.29
CA LYS A 244 2.40 18.52 22.69
C LYS A 244 2.52 18.31 21.18
N GLU A 245 1.47 18.63 20.43
CA GLU A 245 1.60 18.80 19.00
C GLU A 245 2.46 20.04 18.78
N TYR A 246 3.76 19.83 18.51
CA TYR A 246 4.66 20.89 18.07
C TYR A 246 4.28 21.25 16.64
N GLN A 247 3.30 22.13 16.49
CA GLN A 247 3.01 22.77 15.21
C GLN A 247 3.90 24.00 15.07
N GLY A 248 5.04 23.87 14.37
CA GLY A 248 5.74 24.98 13.71
C GLY A 248 6.32 26.10 14.60
N GLU A 249 7.41 26.71 14.11
CA GLU A 249 8.30 27.63 14.82
C GLU A 249 7.75 29.00 15.29
N SER A 250 6.43 29.24 15.35
CA SER A 250 5.98 30.62 15.62
C SER A 250 4.71 30.83 16.44
N ASP A 251 4.14 29.82 17.09
CA ASP A 251 2.91 30.04 17.88
C ASP A 251 3.04 29.70 19.37
N ALA A 252 2.69 30.69 20.19
CA ALA A 252 2.52 30.54 21.62
C ALA A 252 1.63 29.31 21.90
N LYS A 253 2.13 28.38 22.70
CA LYS A 253 1.48 27.12 23.14
C LYS A 253 -0.01 27.34 23.48
N ARG A 254 -0.91 27.29 22.50
CA ARG A 254 -2.36 27.25 22.74
C ARG A 254 -2.66 25.87 23.30
N ARG A 255 -2.69 25.79 24.63
CA ARG A 255 -3.08 24.58 25.36
C ARG A 255 -4.53 24.27 24.99
N LEU A 256 -4.79 23.09 24.44
CA LEU A 256 -6.16 22.66 24.15
C LEU A 256 -6.95 22.60 25.48
N PRO A 257 -8.18 23.14 25.52
CA PRO A 257 -9.00 23.15 26.74
C PRO A 257 -9.49 21.75 27.15
N ARG A 258 -9.39 20.75 26.27
CA ARG A 258 -9.85 19.38 26.49
C ARG A 258 -8.86 18.36 25.91
N CYS A 259 -8.62 17.22 26.60
CA CYS A 259 -7.79 16.12 26.10
C CYS A 259 -8.37 15.63 24.75
N LYS A 260 -7.59 15.58 23.66
CA LYS A 260 -8.10 15.12 22.33
C LYS A 260 -8.71 13.71 22.42
N GLN A 261 -8.18 12.89 23.32
CA GLN A 261 -8.56 11.49 23.45
C GLN A 261 -9.83 11.27 24.29
N CYS A 262 -9.93 11.86 25.49
CA CYS A 262 -11.08 11.62 26.36
C CYS A 262 -12.10 12.77 26.41
N ARG A 263 -11.80 13.89 25.72
CA ARG A 263 -12.58 15.14 25.71
C ARG A 263 -12.85 15.78 27.09
N GLN A 264 -12.21 15.30 28.15
CA GLN A 264 -12.35 15.87 29.50
C GLN A 264 -11.56 17.18 29.63
N PRO A 265 -11.98 18.09 30.53
CA PRO A 265 -11.21 19.28 30.90
C PRO A 265 -9.83 18.89 31.45
N ARG A 266 -8.83 19.76 31.23
CA ARG A 266 -7.45 19.55 31.71
C ARG A 266 -7.36 19.34 33.21
N ASP A 267 -8.20 20.03 33.96
CA ASP A 267 -8.24 20.08 35.43
C ASP A 267 -8.51 18.71 36.06
N VAL A 268 -9.03 17.76 35.27
CA VAL A 268 -9.29 16.37 35.67
C VAL A 268 -8.04 15.49 35.53
N HIS A 269 -6.97 15.99 34.90
CA HIS A 269 -5.69 15.32 34.76
C HIS A 269 -4.70 15.92 35.77
N PRO A 270 -4.30 15.16 36.81
CA PRO A 270 -3.28 15.65 37.74
C PRO A 270 -2.01 15.96 36.94
N GLU A 271 -1.52 17.20 37.03
CA GLU A 271 -0.25 17.57 36.44
C GLU A 271 0.81 16.72 37.14
N THR A 272 1.34 15.72 36.42
CA THR A 272 2.50 14.97 36.89
C THR A 272 3.66 15.95 36.75
N GLU A 273 3.89 16.73 37.82
CA GLU A 273 5.03 17.62 37.94
C GLU A 273 6.30 16.80 37.68
N ARG A 274 6.91 17.02 36.51
CA ARG A 274 8.20 16.43 36.20
C ARG A 274 9.23 17.13 37.08
N GLU A 275 9.57 16.49 38.19
CA GLU A 275 10.60 16.88 39.14
C GLU A 275 12.05 16.79 38.58
N ASN A 276 12.23 16.76 37.25
CA ASN A 276 13.53 16.56 36.61
C ASN A 276 13.91 17.75 35.72
N ASP A 277 14.14 18.90 36.33
CA ASP A 277 14.98 19.99 35.79
C ASP A 277 15.76 20.65 36.95
N ARG A 278 16.73 19.90 37.50
CA ARG A 278 17.88 20.41 38.24
C ARG A 278 19.14 19.66 37.83
#